data_AF-A0A969AMN2-F1
#
_entry.id   AF-A0A969AMN2-F1
#
_cell.length_a   1.000
_cell.length_b   1.000
_cell.length_c   1.000
_cell.angle_alpha   90.00
_cell.angle_beta   90.00
_cell.angle_gamma   90.00
#
_symmetry.space_group_name_H-M   'P 1'
#
loop_
_entity.id
_entity.type
_entity.pdbx_description
1 polymer ?
#
loop_
_entity_poly.entity_id
_entity_poly.type
_entity_poly.pdbx_seq_one_letter_code
_entity_poly.pdbx_strand_id
1 'polypeptide(L)'
;GADLRYANLSGADLNCALISDANLSNANLSGALLFFINSREVLNLEPLQLKAKPSPFLCNVALPTYSQQPRVNPNRDCDRIPQLLSSRYDISLEEAQGIVDEARQHRWD
;
A
#
# COMPACT_ATOMS: atom_id res chain seq x y z
N GLY A 1 17.83 -2.92 4.51
CA GLY A 1 16.74 -2.42 3.66
C GLY A 1 17.26 -1.65 2.46
N ALA A 2 16.36 -1.35 1.52
CA ALA A 2 16.66 -0.59 0.32
C ALA A 2 16.65 0.93 0.56
N ASP A 3 17.54 1.67 -0.09
CA ASP A 3 17.48 3.13 -0.12
C ASP A 3 16.54 3.58 -1.24
N LEU A 4 15.30 3.94 -0.86
CA LEU A 4 14.26 4.43 -1.77
C LEU A 4 14.00 5.93 -1.55
N ARG A 5 14.95 6.65 -0.96
CA ARG A 5 14.83 8.09 -0.76
C ARG A 5 14.67 8.77 -2.12
N TYR A 6 13.69 9.67 -2.24
CA TYR A 6 13.35 10.37 -3.47
C TYR A 6 12.94 9.47 -4.66
N ALA A 7 12.70 8.17 -4.44
CA ALA A 7 12.30 7.27 -5.51
C ALA A 7 10.94 7.68 -6.10
N ASN A 8 10.81 7.60 -7.43
CA ASN A 8 9.53 7.76 -8.09
C ASN A 8 8.82 6.41 -8.18
N LEU A 9 7.87 6.17 -7.27
CA LEU A 9 7.04 4.96 -7.20
C LEU A 9 5.61 5.25 -7.66
N SER A 10 5.40 6.31 -8.44
CA SER A 10 4.07 6.70 -8.89
C SER A 10 3.46 5.61 -9.78
N GLY A 11 2.23 5.20 -9.47
CA GLY A 11 1.51 4.14 -10.19
C GLY A 11 2.06 2.73 -9.97
N ALA A 12 3.12 2.58 -9.17
CA ALA A 12 3.78 1.32 -8.93
C ALA A 12 2.83 0.31 -8.28
N ASP A 13 2.99 -0.94 -8.67
CA ASP A 13 2.36 -2.06 -8.01
C ASP A 13 3.30 -2.57 -6.92
N LEU A 14 2.95 -2.34 -5.66
CA LEU A 14 3.75 -2.76 -4.49
C LEU A 14 3.11 -3.97 -3.79
N ASN A 15 2.19 -4.67 -4.45
CA ASN A 15 1.55 -5.85 -3.91
C ASN A 15 2.59 -6.89 -3.52
N CYS A 16 2.48 -7.40 -2.29
CA CYS A 16 3.41 -8.41 -1.75
C CYS A 16 4.90 -8.01 -1.79
N ALA A 17 5.22 -6.71 -1.96
CA ALA A 17 6.60 -6.27 -2.03
C ALA A 17 7.30 -6.38 -0.67
N LEU A 18 8.53 -6.91 -0.67
CA LEU A 18 9.41 -6.91 0.49
C LEU A 18 10.08 -5.54 0.63
N ILE A 19 9.46 -4.64 1.38
CA ILE A 19 9.97 -3.29 1.64
C ILE A 19 10.45 -3.06 3.08
N SER A 20 10.62 -4.14 3.86
CA SER A 20 11.17 -4.08 5.22
C SER A 20 12.52 -3.36 5.23
N ASP A 21 12.72 -2.49 6.23
CA ASP A 21 13.88 -1.62 6.40
C ASP A 21 14.15 -0.64 5.25
N ALA A 22 13.23 -0.51 4.27
CA ALA A 22 13.41 0.44 3.19
C ALA A 22 13.21 1.88 3.69
N ASN A 23 14.03 2.81 3.23
CA ASN A 23 13.86 4.22 3.55
C ASN A 23 13.05 4.93 2.48
N LEU A 24 11.82 5.36 2.81
CA LEU A 24 10.89 6.04 1.90
C LEU A 24 10.87 7.57 2.06
N SER A 25 11.89 8.19 2.68
CA SER A 25 11.94 9.65 2.79
C SER A 25 11.77 10.30 1.41
N ASN A 26 10.76 11.16 1.27
CA ASN A 26 10.46 11.89 0.04
C ASN A 26 10.17 11.03 -1.21
N ALA A 27 9.88 9.74 -1.05
CA ALA A 27 9.45 8.90 -2.16
C ALA A 27 8.07 9.35 -2.69
N ASN A 28 7.88 9.34 -4.01
CA ASN A 28 6.61 9.66 -4.63
C ASN A 28 5.74 8.39 -4.76
N LEU A 29 4.73 8.24 -3.91
CA LEU A 29 3.76 7.13 -3.95
C LEU A 29 2.47 7.46 -4.72
N SER A 30 2.44 8.53 -5.52
CA SER A 30 1.22 8.95 -6.21
C SER A 30 0.58 7.83 -7.04
N GLY A 31 -0.63 7.40 -6.69
CA GLY A 31 -1.37 6.34 -7.38
C GLY A 31 -0.77 4.94 -7.26
N ALA A 32 0.21 4.73 -6.38
CA ALA A 32 0.76 3.41 -6.11
C ALA A 32 -0.30 2.49 -5.49
N LEU A 33 -0.21 1.20 -5.76
CA LEU A 33 -1.06 0.18 -5.16
C LEU A 33 -0.31 -0.47 -3.99
N LEU A 34 -0.78 -0.22 -2.77
CA LEU A 34 -0.29 -0.86 -1.54
C LEU A 34 -1.40 -1.79 -1.05
N PHE A 35 -1.44 -3.00 -1.61
CA PHE A 35 -2.35 -4.05 -1.17
C PHE A 35 -1.56 -5.22 -0.54
N PHE A 36 -2.01 -5.65 0.64
CA PHE A 36 -1.42 -6.77 1.38
C PHE A 36 0.09 -6.61 1.62
N ILE A 37 0.51 -5.47 2.18
CA ILE A 37 1.92 -5.13 2.38
C ILE A 37 2.23 -4.87 3.85
N ASN A 38 3.32 -5.47 4.33
CA ASN A 38 3.88 -5.15 5.64
C ASN A 38 4.87 -3.99 5.52
N SER A 39 4.52 -2.83 6.05
CA SER A 39 5.39 -1.65 6.07
C SER A 39 5.75 -1.20 7.48
N ARG A 40 5.61 -2.06 8.49
CA ARG A 40 5.89 -1.68 9.90
C ARG A 40 7.33 -1.28 10.14
N GLU A 41 8.24 -1.99 9.48
CA GLU A 41 9.70 -1.79 9.57
C GLU A 41 10.25 -0.91 8.45
N VAL A 42 9.39 -0.32 7.60
CA VAL A 42 9.83 0.75 6.68
C VAL A 42 10.30 1.92 7.53
N LEU A 43 11.23 2.71 7.02
CA LEU A 43 11.72 3.94 7.63
C LEU A 43 11.17 5.17 6.88
N ASN A 44 10.76 6.19 7.63
CA ASN A 44 10.32 7.50 7.12
C ASN A 44 9.15 7.46 6.12
N LEU A 45 8.20 6.54 6.30
CA LEU A 45 6.91 6.60 5.60
C LEU A 45 6.01 7.63 6.29
N GLU A 46 6.08 8.86 5.81
CA GLU A 46 5.34 9.99 6.39
C GLU A 46 3.95 10.17 5.73
N PRO A 47 3.02 10.88 6.39
CA PRO A 47 1.69 11.15 5.83
C PRO A 47 1.71 11.84 4.46
N LEU A 48 2.77 12.59 4.13
CA LEU A 48 2.88 13.30 2.85
C LEU A 48 2.88 12.32 1.68
N GLN A 49 3.64 11.22 1.77
CA GLN A 49 3.68 10.18 0.74
C GLN A 49 2.30 9.49 0.60
N LEU A 50 1.58 9.26 1.71
CA LEU A 50 0.25 8.61 1.72
C LEU A 50 -0.91 9.54 1.31
N LYS A 51 -0.66 10.85 1.23
CA LYS A 51 -1.60 11.90 0.81
C LYS A 51 -1.22 12.53 -0.55
N ALA A 52 -0.27 11.92 -1.26
CA ALA A 52 0.12 12.35 -2.60
C ALA A 52 -1.09 12.38 -3.55
N LYS A 53 -0.99 13.09 -4.68
CA LYS A 53 -2.08 13.20 -5.67
C LYS A 53 -1.62 12.68 -7.03
N PRO A 54 -2.30 11.68 -7.63
CA PRO A 54 -3.39 10.89 -7.04
C PRO A 54 -2.96 10.11 -5.79
N SER A 55 -3.89 9.85 -4.86
CA SER A 55 -3.56 9.13 -3.62
C SER A 55 -3.16 7.68 -3.91
N PRO A 56 -2.17 7.11 -3.19
CA PRO A 56 -1.89 5.67 -3.26
C PRO A 56 -3.08 4.88 -2.72
N PHE A 57 -3.41 3.74 -3.32
CA PHE A 57 -4.47 2.86 -2.86
C PHE A 57 -4.00 2.01 -1.68
N LEU A 58 -4.77 1.98 -0.60
CA LEU A 58 -4.44 1.23 0.62
C LEU A 58 -5.48 0.16 0.91
N CYS A 59 -5.05 -1.10 0.98
CA CYS A 59 -5.87 -2.16 1.53
C CYS A 59 -5.02 -3.23 2.22
N ASN A 60 -5.39 -3.57 3.45
CA ASN A 60 -4.62 -4.43 4.34
C ASN A 60 -3.13 -4.05 4.45
N VAL A 61 -2.86 -2.78 4.76
CA VAL A 61 -1.48 -2.26 4.91
C VAL A 61 -1.07 -2.25 6.39
N ALA A 62 0.04 -2.91 6.73
CA ALA A 62 0.62 -2.83 8.08
C ALA A 62 1.46 -1.56 8.22
N LEU A 63 0.83 -0.44 8.56
CA LEU A 63 1.52 0.85 8.66
C LEU A 63 2.52 0.90 9.86
N PRO A 64 3.63 1.65 9.74
CA PRO A 64 4.56 1.86 10.84
C PRO A 64 3.92 2.52 12.06
N THR A 65 4.41 2.18 13.25
CA THR A 65 3.87 2.63 14.54
C THR A 65 4.42 3.99 14.99
N TYR A 66 5.57 4.40 14.46
CA TYR A 66 6.24 5.66 14.83
C TYR A 66 5.59 6.90 14.18
N SER A 67 4.77 6.73 13.13
CA SER A 67 4.02 7.82 12.50
C SER A 67 2.71 8.10 13.25
N GLN A 68 2.79 8.54 14.50
CA GLN A 68 1.62 8.98 15.28
C GLN A 68 1.17 10.39 14.84
N GLN A 69 0.71 10.54 13.58
CA GLN A 69 -0.40 11.40 13.09
C GLN A 69 -0.31 11.68 11.58
N PRO A 70 -1.45 11.79 10.84
CA PRO A 70 -2.82 11.47 11.21
C PRO A 70 -3.19 10.04 10.76
N ARG A 71 -4.26 9.51 11.37
CA ARG A 71 -4.85 8.18 11.15
C ARG A 71 -5.16 7.92 9.67
N VAL A 72 -4.17 7.52 8.89
CA VAL A 72 -4.41 6.95 7.57
C VAL A 72 -5.08 5.61 7.81
N ASN A 73 -6.29 5.43 7.31
CA ASN A 73 -6.96 4.15 7.35
C ASN A 73 -6.15 3.15 6.49
N PRO A 74 -5.55 2.09 7.06
CA PRO A 74 -4.78 1.11 6.28
C PRO A 74 -5.63 0.32 5.27
N ASN A 75 -6.96 0.40 5.42
CA ASN A 75 -7.96 -0.26 4.58
C ASN A 75 -8.80 0.75 3.78
N ARG A 76 -8.28 1.97 3.54
CA ARG A 76 -9.05 3.09 2.97
C ARG A 76 -9.71 2.77 1.64
N ASP A 77 -9.04 2.03 0.76
CA ASP A 77 -9.44 1.83 -0.62
C ASP A 77 -9.81 0.38 -0.94
N CYS A 78 -10.03 -0.48 0.06
CA CYS A 78 -10.33 -1.91 -0.15
C CYS A 78 -11.50 -2.14 -1.12
N ASP A 79 -12.52 -1.28 -1.12
CA ASP A 79 -13.69 -1.43 -2.00
C ASP A 79 -13.39 -1.12 -3.48
N ARG A 80 -12.22 -0.52 -3.78
CA ARG A 80 -11.76 -0.18 -5.14
C ARG A 80 -10.71 -1.14 -5.67
N ILE A 81 -10.10 -1.93 -4.79
CA ILE A 81 -9.04 -2.87 -5.16
C ILE A 81 -9.54 -3.97 -6.11
N PRO A 82 -10.73 -4.57 -5.96
CA PRO A 82 -11.19 -5.63 -6.85
C PRO A 82 -11.20 -5.22 -8.33
N GLN A 83 -11.69 -4.01 -8.65
CA GLN A 83 -11.66 -3.51 -10.04
C GLN A 83 -10.23 -3.24 -10.54
N LEU A 84 -9.34 -2.77 -9.66
CA LEU A 84 -7.93 -2.57 -10.00
C LEU A 84 -7.21 -3.89 -10.27
N LEU A 85 -7.42 -4.92 -9.43
CA LEU A 85 -6.81 -6.24 -9.61
C LEU A 85 -7.34 -6.92 -10.87
N SER A 86 -8.66 -6.91 -11.06
CA SER A 86 -9.30 -7.43 -12.28
C SER A 86 -8.73 -6.78 -13.54
N SER A 87 -8.59 -5.45 -13.55
CA SER A 87 -8.03 -4.76 -14.72
C SER A 87 -6.52 -4.97 -14.89
N ARG A 88 -5.73 -5.06 -13.81
CA ARG A 88 -4.27 -5.17 -13.89
C ARG A 88 -3.79 -6.58 -14.23
N TYR A 89 -4.48 -7.59 -13.71
CA TYR A 89 -4.06 -8.99 -13.81
C TYR A 89 -4.96 -9.83 -14.72
N ASP A 90 -5.97 -9.24 -15.36
CA ASP A 90 -6.91 -9.91 -16.27
C ASP A 90 -7.63 -11.10 -15.60
N ILE A 91 -8.09 -10.88 -14.36
CA ILE A 91 -8.89 -11.85 -13.59
C ILE A 91 -10.34 -11.38 -13.47
N SER A 92 -11.26 -12.31 -13.18
CA SER A 92 -12.66 -11.95 -12.98
C SER A 92 -12.84 -11.05 -11.74
N LEU A 93 -13.87 -10.20 -11.74
CA LEU A 93 -14.16 -9.36 -10.58
C LEU A 93 -14.50 -10.18 -9.33
N GLU A 94 -15.12 -11.36 -9.52
CA GLU A 94 -15.43 -12.30 -8.43
C GLU A 94 -14.15 -12.86 -7.79
N GLU A 95 -13.20 -13.29 -8.61
CA GLU A 95 -11.89 -13.75 -8.13
C GLU A 95 -11.12 -12.64 -7.41
N ALA A 96 -11.11 -11.44 -7.99
CA ALA A 96 -10.49 -10.27 -7.36
C ALA A 96 -11.14 -9.89 -6.02
N GLN A 97 -12.46 -10.03 -5.90
CA GLN A 97 -13.20 -9.81 -4.65
C GLN A 97 -12.79 -10.85 -3.60
N GLY A 98 -12.70 -12.12 -3.97
CA GLY A 98 -12.25 -13.19 -3.08
C GLY A 98 -10.85 -12.92 -2.51
N ILE A 99 -9.92 -12.50 -3.35
CA ILE A 99 -8.55 -12.11 -2.94
C ILE A 99 -8.58 -10.97 -1.91
N VAL A 100 -9.40 -9.94 -2.13
CA VAL A 100 -9.52 -8.80 -1.21
C VAL A 100 -10.20 -9.21 0.10
N ASP A 101 -11.20 -10.08 0.05
CA ASP A 101 -11.91 -10.55 1.25
C ASP A 101 -11.01 -11.41 2.15
N GLU A 102 -10.18 -12.27 1.57
CA GLU A 102 -9.14 -13.02 2.29
C GLU A 102 -8.11 -12.06 2.93
N ALA A 103 -7.63 -11.09 2.15
CA ALA A 103 -6.70 -10.08 2.63
C ALA A 103 -7.25 -9.28 3.82
N ARG A 104 -8.55 -8.95 3.84
CA ARG A 104 -9.19 -8.22 4.95
C ARG A 104 -9.29 -9.02 6.25
N GLN A 105 -9.24 -10.35 6.17
CA GLN A 105 -9.25 -11.23 7.34
C GLN A 105 -7.86 -11.40 7.95
N HIS A 106 -6.81 -11.13 7.18
CA HIS A 106 -5.45 -11.22 7.66
C HIS A 106 -5.17 -10.20 8.77
N ARG A 107 -4.61 -10.69 9.87
CA ARG A 107 -4.10 -9.85 10.95
C ARG A 107 -2.59 -9.93 10.93
N TRP A 108 -1.98 -8.78 10.72
CA TRP A 108 -0.55 -8.61 10.90
C TRP A 108 -0.25 -8.80 12.39
N ASP A 109 0.44 -9.86 12.77
CA ASP A 109 0.88 -10.19 14.14
C ASP A 109 2.15 -9.45 14.56
#